data_AF-A0A7J9QXM6-F1
#
_entry.id   AF-A0A7J9QXM6-F1
#
_cell.length_a   1.000
_cell.length_b   1.000
_cell.length_c   1.000
_cell.angle_alpha   90.00
_cell.angle_beta   90.00
_cell.angle_gamma   90.00
#
_symmetry.space_group_name_H-M   'P 1'
#
loop_
_entity.id
_entity.type
_entity.pdbx_description
1 polymer ?
#
loop_
_entity_poly.entity_id
_entity_poly.type
_entity_poly.pdbx_seq_one_letter_code
_entity_poly.pdbx_strand_id
1 'polypeptide(L)'
;PIDAEGINEYYSQVWSDFDSRAEPTDVINSIDLIIQEFEELSGIQSIVSDHELEYLASLAPLKQLKEGVEPNEVQCKITHSLVFKSSGQPACVKHSSVQKLISMGWSQ
;
A
#
# COMPACT_ATOMS: atom_id res chain seq x y z
N PRO A 1 -22.52 -23.64 0.41
CA PRO A 1 -22.13 -22.90 -0.81
C PRO A 1 -21.45 -21.63 -0.36
N ILE A 2 -20.20 -21.41 -0.78
CA ILE A 2 -19.54 -20.13 -0.61
C ILE A 2 -20.29 -19.20 -1.57
N ASP A 3 -21.25 -18.43 -1.09
CA ASP A 3 -22.05 -17.55 -1.93
C ASP A 3 -21.33 -16.21 -2.10
N ALA A 4 -21.42 -15.65 -3.30
CA ALA A 4 -20.83 -14.37 -3.64
C ALA A 4 -21.83 -13.22 -3.37
N GLU A 5 -22.72 -13.40 -2.39
CA GLU A 5 -23.77 -12.44 -2.08
C GLU A 5 -23.17 -11.12 -1.58
N GLY A 6 -22.23 -11.18 -0.63
CA GLY A 6 -21.50 -10.01 -0.13
C GLY A 6 -20.74 -9.27 -1.23
N ILE A 7 -20.04 -10.00 -2.11
CA ILE A 7 -19.33 -9.40 -3.27
C ILE A 7 -20.30 -8.63 -4.18
N ASN A 8 -21.47 -9.20 -4.49
CA ASN A 8 -22.44 -8.53 -5.36
C ASN A 8 -23.08 -7.31 -4.69
N GLU A 9 -23.33 -7.38 -3.38
CA GLU A 9 -23.85 -6.24 -2.60
C GLU A 9 -22.86 -5.08 -2.63
N TYR A 10 -21.60 -5.32 -2.24
CA TYR A 10 -20.57 -4.27 -2.23
C TYR A 10 -20.23 -3.76 -3.63
N TYR A 11 -20.22 -4.63 -4.65
CA TYR A 11 -20.06 -4.20 -6.03
C TYR A 11 -21.16 -3.21 -6.44
N SER A 12 -22.42 -3.50 -6.08
CA SER A 12 -23.54 -2.61 -6.36
C SER A 12 -23.42 -1.28 -5.60
N GLN A 13 -22.90 -1.33 -4.37
CA GLN A 13 -22.63 -0.14 -3.56
C GLN A 13 -21.57 0.76 -4.20
N VAL A 14 -20.45 0.21 -4.70
CA VAL A 14 -19.41 0.98 -5.41
C VAL A 14 -19.98 1.78 -6.57
N TRP A 15 -20.86 1.20 -7.38
CA TRP A 15 -21.50 1.92 -8.48
C TRP A 15 -22.45 3.02 -8.01
N SER A 16 -23.21 2.75 -6.95
CA SER A 16 -24.09 3.76 -6.34
C SER A 16 -23.28 4.95 -5.77
N ASP A 17 -22.17 4.68 -5.10
CA ASP A 17 -21.29 5.70 -4.53
C ASP A 17 -20.64 6.55 -5.65
N PHE A 18 -20.22 5.90 -6.74
CA PHE A 18 -19.69 6.59 -7.91
C PHE A 18 -20.74 7.49 -8.59
N ASP A 19 -21.94 6.98 -8.86
CA ASP A 19 -23.02 7.72 -9.52
C ASP A 19 -23.50 8.91 -8.67
N SER A 20 -23.51 8.75 -7.35
CA SER A 20 -23.87 9.80 -6.40
C SER A 20 -22.74 10.80 -6.11
N ARG A 21 -21.53 10.56 -6.63
CA ARG A 21 -20.31 11.35 -6.34
C ARG A 21 -20.03 11.42 -4.84
N ALA A 22 -20.08 10.27 -4.16
CA ALA A 22 -19.65 10.14 -2.78
C ALA A 22 -18.18 10.55 -2.59
N GLU A 23 -17.77 10.73 -1.33
CA GLU A 23 -16.38 11.04 -1.03
C GLU A 23 -15.48 9.86 -1.47
N PRO A 24 -14.27 10.10 -2.00
CA PRO A 24 -13.39 9.03 -2.46
C PRO A 24 -13.11 7.96 -1.41
N THR A 25 -13.07 8.34 -0.12
CA THR A 25 -12.87 7.41 1.00
C THR A 25 -14.02 6.40 1.12
N ASP A 26 -15.26 6.80 0.84
CA ASP A 26 -16.41 5.90 0.92
C ASP A 26 -16.33 4.82 -0.17
N VAL A 27 -15.94 5.22 -1.39
CA VAL A 27 -15.72 4.31 -2.51
C VAL A 27 -14.58 3.32 -2.20
N ILE A 28 -13.49 3.80 -1.60
CA ILE A 28 -12.35 2.95 -1.20
C ILE A 28 -12.80 1.91 -0.17
N ASN A 29 -13.54 2.32 0.87
CA ASN A 29 -14.04 1.39 1.88
C ASN A 29 -14.92 0.27 1.27
N SER A 30 -15.79 0.61 0.31
CA SER A 30 -16.62 -0.37 -0.39
C SER A 30 -15.77 -1.35 -1.24
N ILE A 31 -14.68 -0.87 -1.86
CA ILE A 31 -13.74 -1.73 -2.58
C ILE A 31 -12.96 -2.65 -1.63
N ASP A 32 -12.52 -2.14 -0.47
CA ASP A 32 -11.81 -2.93 0.53
C ASP A 32 -12.66 -4.10 1.05
N LEU A 33 -13.97 -3.88 1.23
CA LEU A 33 -14.91 -4.94 1.60
C LEU A 33 -15.04 -6.01 0.51
N ILE A 34 -15.05 -5.62 -0.77
CA ILE A 34 -15.05 -6.58 -1.89
C ILE A 34 -13.77 -7.44 -1.84
N ILE A 35 -12.61 -6.82 -1.65
CA ILE A 35 -11.33 -7.53 -1.59
C ILE A 35 -11.36 -8.54 -0.43
N GLN A 36 -11.76 -8.11 0.76
CA GLN A 36 -11.86 -8.99 1.92
C GLN A 36 -12.74 -10.21 1.64
N GLU A 37 -13.95 -10.00 1.10
CA GLU A 37 -14.84 -11.11 0.75
C GLU A 37 -14.18 -12.07 -0.24
N PHE A 38 -13.54 -11.56 -1.30
CA PHE A 38 -12.82 -12.41 -2.25
C PHE A 38 -11.72 -13.25 -1.60
N GLU A 39 -10.95 -12.68 -0.66
CA GLU A 39 -9.92 -13.40 0.09
C GLU A 39 -10.52 -14.53 0.93
N GLU A 40 -11.64 -14.27 1.60
CA GLU A 40 -12.36 -15.26 2.40
C GLU A 40 -12.93 -16.40 1.53
N LEU A 41 -13.57 -16.08 0.39
CA LEU A 41 -14.15 -17.09 -0.51
C LEU A 41 -13.07 -17.92 -1.22
N SER A 42 -11.98 -17.29 -1.65
CA SER A 42 -10.91 -17.95 -2.41
C SER A 42 -9.89 -18.66 -1.52
N GLY A 43 -9.76 -18.25 -0.25
CA GLY A 43 -8.69 -18.67 0.65
C GLY A 43 -7.31 -18.18 0.23
N ILE A 44 -7.23 -17.19 -0.68
CA ILE A 44 -5.99 -16.62 -1.20
C ILE A 44 -5.95 -15.16 -0.77
N GLN A 45 -4.90 -14.78 -0.05
CA GLN A 45 -4.67 -13.37 0.30
C GLN A 45 -4.27 -12.58 -0.95
N SER A 46 -4.80 -11.36 -1.09
CA SER A 46 -4.36 -10.44 -2.12
C SER A 46 -2.89 -10.08 -1.92
N ILE A 47 -2.19 -9.88 -3.03
CA ILE A 47 -0.80 -9.44 -3.02
C ILE A 47 -0.68 -8.19 -3.86
N VAL A 48 0.24 -7.31 -3.46
CA VAL A 48 0.59 -6.12 -4.24
C VAL A 48 1.10 -6.57 -5.61
N SER A 49 0.53 -6.01 -6.67
CA SER A 49 0.92 -6.29 -8.05
C SER A 49 2.34 -5.80 -8.34
N ASP A 50 3.08 -6.50 -9.21
CA ASP A 50 4.40 -6.04 -9.68
C ASP A 50 4.36 -4.62 -10.26
N HIS A 51 3.28 -4.27 -10.96
CA HIS A 51 3.09 -2.94 -11.52
C HIS A 51 2.89 -1.88 -10.43
N GLU A 52 2.19 -2.23 -9.36
CA GLU A 52 2.00 -1.35 -8.20
C GLU A 52 3.32 -1.17 -7.43
N LEU A 53 4.10 -2.25 -7.25
CA LEU A 53 5.44 -2.17 -6.67
C LEU A 53 6.37 -1.26 -7.48
N GLU A 54 6.33 -1.35 -8.82
CA GLU A 54 7.11 -0.47 -9.68
C GLU A 54 6.70 1.00 -9.52
N TYR A 55 5.40 1.27 -9.49
CA TYR A 55 4.88 2.61 -9.25
C TYR A 55 5.31 3.15 -7.89
N LEU A 56 5.13 2.38 -6.80
CA LEU A 56 5.53 2.79 -5.45
C LEU A 56 7.04 3.05 -5.37
N ALA A 57 7.87 2.17 -5.94
CA ALA A 57 9.32 2.35 -6.01
C ALA A 57 9.76 3.55 -6.87
N SER A 58 8.88 4.07 -7.73
CA SER A 58 9.09 5.33 -8.47
C SER A 58 8.82 6.57 -7.60
N LEU A 59 7.99 6.44 -6.57
CA LEU A 59 7.68 7.52 -5.63
C LEU A 59 8.77 7.69 -4.57
N ALA A 60 8.95 8.93 -4.11
CA ALA A 60 9.80 9.18 -2.95
C ALA A 60 9.19 8.54 -1.69
N PRO A 61 10.00 8.01 -0.75
CA PRO A 61 9.51 7.35 0.48
C PRO A 61 8.52 8.19 1.29
N LEU A 62 8.82 9.48 1.46
CA LEU A 62 7.93 10.42 2.15
C LEU A 62 6.57 10.60 1.44
N LYS A 63 6.53 10.40 0.12
CA LYS A 63 5.27 10.45 -0.62
C LYS A 63 4.47 9.17 -0.38
N GLN A 64 5.10 8.00 -0.40
CA GLN A 64 4.42 6.73 -0.11
C GLN A 64 3.71 6.75 1.24
N LEU A 65 4.38 7.25 2.30
CA LEU A 65 3.73 7.44 3.61
C LEU A 65 2.50 8.36 3.57
N LYS A 66 2.51 9.39 2.71
CA LYS A 66 1.36 10.31 2.55
C LYS A 66 0.21 9.69 1.75
N GLU A 67 0.51 8.74 0.88
CA GLU A 67 -0.49 7.93 0.18
C GLU A 67 -1.03 6.79 1.07
N GLY A 68 -0.60 6.70 2.34
CA GLY A 68 -1.09 5.73 3.32
C GLY A 68 -0.29 4.44 3.42
N VAL A 69 0.86 4.34 2.73
CA VAL A 69 1.75 3.17 2.87
C VAL A 69 2.35 3.15 4.27
N GLU A 70 2.26 2.01 4.95
CA GLU A 70 2.85 1.82 6.28
C GLU A 70 4.38 1.92 6.24
N PRO A 71 5.05 2.42 7.29
CA PRO A 71 6.50 2.61 7.29
C PRO A 71 7.32 1.38 6.89
N ASN A 72 6.87 0.19 7.29
CA ASN A 72 7.55 -1.08 7.00
C ASN A 72 7.28 -1.60 5.58
N GLU A 73 6.30 -1.02 4.87
CA GLU A 73 5.87 -1.41 3.52
C GLU A 73 6.35 -0.42 2.45
N VAL A 74 7.10 0.61 2.84
CA VAL A 74 7.68 1.58 1.92
C VAL A 74 8.64 0.88 0.96
N GLN A 75 8.35 1.00 -0.33
CA GLN A 75 9.09 0.35 -1.40
C GLN A 75 10.23 1.22 -1.90
N CYS A 76 11.43 0.64 -1.98
CA CYS A 76 12.57 1.23 -2.65
C CYS A 76 12.82 0.52 -3.98
N LYS A 77 13.50 1.22 -4.90
CA LYS A 77 14.12 0.55 -6.05
C LYS A 77 15.04 -0.56 -5.56
N ILE A 78 15.14 -1.64 -6.32
CA ILE A 78 15.96 -2.82 -5.97
C ILE A 78 17.44 -2.48 -5.63
N THR A 79 17.96 -1.39 -6.17
CA THR A 79 19.33 -0.91 -5.94
C THR A 79 19.50 -0.07 -4.67
N HIS A 80 18.43 0.14 -3.91
CA HIS A 80 18.37 0.97 -2.71
C HIS A 80 17.80 0.19 -1.53
N SER A 81 18.15 0.62 -0.32
CA SER A 81 17.54 0.18 0.93
C SER A 81 16.77 1.34 1.56
N LEU A 82 15.68 1.02 2.23
CA LEU A 82 14.99 1.94 3.11
C LEU A 82 15.82 2.15 4.37
N VAL A 83 15.96 3.41 4.79
CA VAL A 83 16.51 3.82 6.09
C VAL A 83 15.70 4.98 6.63
N PHE A 84 15.69 5.16 7.94
CA PHE A 84 15.02 6.24 8.64
C PHE A 84 16.04 7.14 9.34
N LYS A 85 15.87 8.44 9.20
CA LYS A 85 16.56 9.41 10.06
C LYS A 85 16.14 9.22 11.51
N SER A 86 16.95 9.70 12.44
CA SER A 86 16.56 9.84 13.85
C SER A 86 15.30 10.69 14.07
N SER A 87 14.95 11.55 13.11
CA SER A 87 13.70 12.30 13.08
C SER A 87 12.48 11.50 12.60
N GLY A 88 12.64 10.23 12.24
CA GLY A 88 11.59 9.36 11.67
C GLY A 88 11.34 9.54 10.18
N GLN A 89 12.10 10.40 9.47
CA GLN A 89 11.93 10.59 8.04
C GLN A 89 12.56 9.44 7.22
N PRO A 90 11.80 8.77 6.34
CA PRO A 90 12.33 7.70 5.48
C PRO A 90 13.16 8.24 4.30
N ALA A 91 14.13 7.43 3.87
CA ALA A 91 14.89 7.64 2.65
C ALA A 91 15.30 6.30 2.01
N CYS A 92 15.21 6.23 0.68
CA CYS A 92 15.81 5.14 -0.10
C CYS A 92 17.23 5.56 -0.46
N VAL A 93 18.21 4.82 0.04
CA VAL A 93 19.64 5.11 -0.16
C VAL A 93 20.31 3.92 -0.83
N LYS A 94 21.41 4.15 -1.55
CA LYS A 94 22.18 3.03 -2.13
C LYS A 94 22.60 2.07 -1.02
N HIS A 95 22.58 0.76 -1.32
CA HIS A 95 23.03 -0.29 -0.39
C HIS A 95 24.40 0.01 0.23
N SER A 96 25.33 0.57 -0.56
CA SER A 96 26.67 0.94 -0.11
C SER A 96 26.73 2.08 0.92
N SER A 97 25.68 2.89 1.03
CA SER A 97 25.59 4.00 1.97
C SER A 97 24.98 3.61 3.32
N VAL A 98 24.29 2.45 3.40
CA VAL A 98 23.49 2.05 4.56
C VAL A 98 24.31 2.00 5.85
N GLN A 99 25.42 1.24 5.84
CA GLN A 99 26.26 1.08 7.03
C GLN A 99 26.85 2.42 7.53
N LYS A 100 27.18 3.31 6.60
CA LYS A 100 27.65 4.67 6.94
C LYS A 100 26.55 5.51 7.58
N LEU A 101 25.30 5.37 7.14
CA LEU A 101 24.19 6.12 7.70
C LEU A 101 23.78 5.57 9.07
N ILE A 102 23.82 4.24 9.26
CA ILE A 102 23.59 3.61 10.57
C ILE A 102 24.63 4.11 11.58
N SER A 103 25.92 4.19 11.21
CA SER A 103 26.94 4.75 12.10
C SER A 103 26.75 6.25 12.40
N MET A 104 25.95 6.95 11.61
CA MET A 104 25.52 8.34 11.83
C MET A 104 24.19 8.46 12.60
N GLY A 105 23.68 7.35 13.16
CA GLY A 105 22.47 7.33 13.98
C GLY A 105 21.15 7.19 13.21
N TRP A 106 21.19 6.68 11.98
CA TRP A 106 20.00 6.29 11.24
C TRP A 106 19.61 4.85 11.60
N SER A 107 18.34 4.49 11.41
CA SER A 107 17.83 3.14 11.62
C SER A 107 17.31 2.53 10.32
N GLN A 108 17.15 1.21 10.32
CA GLN A 108 16.47 0.48 9.27
C GLN A 108 15.11 0.04 9.80
#